data_AF-A0A841VLG2-F1
#
_entry.id   AF-A0A841VLG2-F1
#
_cell.length_a   1.000
_cell.length_b   1.000
_cell.length_c   1.000
_cell.angle_alpha   90.00
_cell.angle_beta   90.00
_cell.angle_gamma   90.00
#
_symmetry.space_group_name_H-M   'P 1'
#
loop_
_entity.id
_entity.type
_entity.pdbx_description
1 polymer ?
#
loop_
_entity_poly.entity_id
_entity_poly.type
_entity_poly.pdbx_seq_one_letter_code
_entity_poly.pdbx_strand_id
1 'polypeptide(L)'
;MKTKTKENDLTPLNVPEKVVWWAIANTYGIWVVGGLYVVGALLGWLLLLFLLIKVLAQTQDTPAEEKISISLSLWIWIAGMLIMEVTLIVGHLDYNLETGLIIKSSIGWAKGWAGLALYPLAGCLNIRPQIIYRAVCIVGFHTLLIIPFLLLTPSLHLPQVLYVSPLKAVGGPGNEFFDVPLYEIDGSTGDLRWRLFTPWGPALGFVGNVYFMLALQEKNKKWRCLGLAGSVVMCFVCKSRLAQVCIVIIPLLTTLFSGLARPKTLIGLGFASYLSGIFSPSIILSFNNFWESFKAARAGSTRVRMALKDIAIYRWKTEAPIWGHGVVEEGPHIVEHMPIGSHHTWAGLLFVKGIIGFMGLAIPLAFSFFDLLIKSTDSRRETAKVGLSIVMILFLYTFGENLEILVYLYWPGLLAMGIGCQEKPKLT
;
A
#
# COMPACT_ATOMS: atom_id res chain seq x y z
N MET A 1 -25.45 -30.17 6.11
CA MET A 1 -25.95 -28.98 6.85
C MET A 1 -24.97 -28.48 7.93
N LYS A 2 -24.15 -29.34 8.57
CA LYS A 2 -23.14 -28.95 9.59
C LYS A 2 -21.90 -28.18 9.08
N THR A 3 -21.63 -28.15 7.78
CA THR A 3 -20.46 -27.44 7.19
C THR A 3 -20.74 -25.96 6.89
N LYS A 4 -21.99 -25.58 6.63
CA LYS A 4 -22.37 -24.18 6.35
C LYS A 4 -22.35 -23.27 7.59
N THR A 5 -22.54 -23.84 8.79
CA THR A 5 -22.55 -23.07 10.05
C THR A 5 -21.16 -22.63 10.50
N LYS A 6 -20.10 -23.41 10.23
CA LYS A 6 -18.71 -23.04 10.59
C LYS A 6 -18.11 -21.89 9.75
N GLU A 7 -18.61 -21.65 8.52
CA GLU A 7 -18.09 -20.56 7.66
C GLU A 7 -18.63 -19.16 8.01
N ASN A 8 -19.69 -19.08 8.82
CA ASN A 8 -20.26 -17.81 9.28
C ASN A 8 -19.56 -17.27 10.54
N ASP A 9 -19.13 -18.14 11.47
CA ASP A 9 -18.51 -17.76 12.75
C ASP A 9 -16.98 -17.69 12.67
N LEU A 10 -16.44 -16.86 11.77
CA LEU A 10 -15.02 -16.56 11.78
C LEU A 10 -14.72 -15.50 12.85
N THR A 11 -14.09 -15.93 13.95
CA THR A 11 -13.70 -15.05 15.07
C THR A 11 -12.20 -15.14 15.37
N PRO A 12 -11.59 -14.05 15.86
CA PRO A 12 -10.18 -14.05 16.25
C PRO A 12 -9.96 -14.89 17.51
N LEU A 13 -8.95 -15.77 17.49
CA LEU A 13 -8.67 -16.73 18.56
C LEU A 13 -7.60 -16.24 19.52
N ASN A 14 -6.54 -15.61 19.01
CA ASN A 14 -5.40 -15.14 19.79
C ASN A 14 -5.31 -13.60 19.85
N VAL A 15 -4.44 -13.09 20.72
CA VAL A 15 -4.28 -11.64 20.93
C VAL A 15 -3.84 -10.91 19.65
N PRO A 16 -2.82 -11.36 18.89
CA PRO A 16 -2.47 -10.75 17.60
C PRO A 16 -3.65 -10.68 16.62
N GLU A 17 -4.43 -11.75 16.49
CA GLU A 17 -5.63 -11.77 15.64
C GLU A 17 -6.70 -10.79 16.10
N LYS A 18 -6.94 -10.66 17.41
CA LYS A 18 -7.90 -9.69 17.96
C LYS A 18 -7.49 -8.26 17.64
N VAL A 19 -6.21 -7.95 17.85
CA VAL A 19 -5.65 -6.62 17.58
C VAL A 19 -5.78 -6.28 16.08
N VAL A 20 -5.37 -7.18 15.20
CA VAL A 20 -5.48 -7.00 13.74
C VAL A 20 -6.94 -6.88 13.29
N TRP A 21 -7.80 -7.77 13.77
CA TRP A 21 -9.22 -7.77 13.42
C TRP A 21 -9.89 -6.45 13.76
N TRP A 22 -9.77 -6.00 15.01
CA TRP A 22 -10.44 -4.80 15.46
C TRP A 22 -9.84 -3.53 14.89
N ALA A 23 -8.52 -3.51 14.60
CA ALA A 23 -7.88 -2.40 13.91
C ALA A 23 -8.41 -2.22 12.48
N ILE A 24 -8.67 -3.32 11.75
CA ILE A 24 -9.22 -3.26 10.39
C ILE A 24 -10.73 -3.04 10.42
N ALA A 25 -11.49 -3.84 11.19
CA ALA A 25 -12.95 -3.78 11.17
C ALA A 25 -13.50 -2.41 11.63
N ASN A 26 -12.78 -1.72 12.54
CA ASN A 26 -13.14 -0.39 13.01
C ASN A 26 -12.50 0.76 12.22
N THR A 27 -12.01 0.56 10.99
CA THR A 27 -11.38 1.64 10.19
C THR A 27 -12.21 2.93 10.19
N TYR A 28 -13.53 2.85 9.98
CA TYR A 28 -14.40 4.02 10.00
C TYR A 28 -14.58 4.62 11.40
N GLY A 29 -14.70 3.80 12.45
CA GLY A 29 -14.80 4.31 13.83
C GLY A 29 -13.53 5.04 14.27
N ILE A 30 -12.37 4.46 13.94
CA ILE A 30 -11.05 5.06 14.20
C ILE A 30 -10.87 6.32 13.35
N TRP A 31 -11.37 6.34 12.11
CA TRP A 31 -11.31 7.51 11.24
C TRP A 31 -12.12 8.70 11.77
N VAL A 32 -13.35 8.47 12.24
CA VAL A 32 -14.20 9.56 12.77
C VAL A 32 -13.50 10.27 13.93
N VAL A 33 -12.83 9.53 14.82
CA VAL A 33 -12.07 10.18 15.91
C VAL A 33 -10.74 10.79 15.45
N GLY A 34 -10.35 10.66 14.17
CA GLY A 34 -9.08 11.11 13.60
C GLY A 34 -7.88 10.25 14.02
N GLY A 35 -8.12 9.01 14.44
CA GLY A 35 -7.11 8.13 15.01
C GLY A 35 -6.35 7.27 14.00
N LEU A 36 -6.75 7.25 12.71
CA LEU A 36 -6.23 6.25 11.76
C LEU A 36 -4.72 6.34 11.58
N TYR A 37 -4.19 7.55 11.38
CA TYR A 37 -2.76 7.77 11.24
C TYR A 37 -1.99 7.32 12.49
N VAL A 38 -2.50 7.66 13.68
CA VAL A 38 -1.86 7.33 14.97
C VAL A 38 -1.89 5.81 15.21
N VAL A 39 -3.05 5.18 15.03
CA VAL A 39 -3.22 3.74 15.22
C VAL A 39 -2.34 2.97 14.25
N GLY A 40 -2.34 3.32 12.96
CA GLY A 40 -1.51 2.64 11.97
C GLY A 40 -0.01 2.94 12.10
N ALA A 41 0.39 4.05 12.72
CA ALA A 41 1.80 4.25 13.08
C ALA A 41 2.25 3.36 14.24
N LEU A 42 1.40 3.18 15.27
CA LEU A 42 1.74 2.40 16.47
C LEU A 42 1.56 0.88 16.31
N LEU A 43 0.61 0.47 15.47
CA LEU A 43 0.23 -0.93 15.35
C LEU A 43 1.38 -1.84 14.88
N GLY A 44 2.20 -1.39 13.94
CA GLY A 44 3.37 -2.14 13.48
C GLY A 44 4.36 -2.44 14.62
N TRP A 45 4.62 -1.46 15.48
CA TRP A 45 5.48 -1.60 16.65
C TRP A 45 4.88 -2.50 17.73
N LEU A 46 3.57 -2.42 17.94
CA LEU A 46 2.86 -3.32 18.85
C LEU A 46 2.95 -4.78 18.38
N LEU A 47 2.78 -5.03 17.08
CA LEU A 47 2.92 -6.38 16.51
C LEU A 47 4.37 -6.87 16.58
N LEU A 48 5.36 -5.99 16.40
CA LEU A 48 6.76 -6.31 16.65
C LEU A 48 6.99 -6.71 18.11
N LEU A 49 6.42 -5.99 19.07
CA LEU A 49 6.53 -6.34 20.49
C LEU A 49 5.98 -7.75 20.76
N PHE A 50 4.81 -8.09 20.20
CA PHE A 50 4.27 -9.45 20.31
C PHE A 50 5.20 -10.50 19.69
N LEU A 51 5.81 -10.17 18.56
CA LEU A 51 6.76 -11.06 17.90
C LEU A 51 8.01 -11.27 18.76
N LEU A 52 8.61 -10.21 19.31
CA LEU A 52 9.79 -10.28 20.18
C LEU A 52 9.50 -11.08 21.44
N ILE A 53 8.37 -10.82 22.12
CA ILE A 53 7.94 -11.61 23.28
C ILE A 53 7.85 -13.08 22.90
N LYS A 54 7.20 -13.40 21.78
CA LYS A 54 7.05 -14.80 21.34
C LYS A 54 8.37 -15.45 20.95
N VAL A 55 9.32 -14.72 20.36
CA VAL A 55 10.67 -15.21 20.04
C VAL A 55 11.49 -15.45 21.30
N LEU A 56 11.45 -14.53 22.28
CA LEU A 56 12.17 -14.65 23.54
C LEU A 56 11.60 -15.77 24.44
N ALA A 57 10.31 -16.05 24.33
CA ALA A 57 9.66 -17.14 25.05
C ALA A 57 9.89 -18.53 24.43
N GLN A 58 10.55 -18.66 23.27
CA GLN A 58 10.79 -19.96 22.65
C GLN A 58 11.86 -20.74 23.42
N THR A 59 11.49 -21.92 23.90
CA THR A 59 12.41 -22.91 24.47
C THR A 59 12.74 -23.99 23.43
N GLN A 60 13.74 -24.83 23.71
CA GLN A 60 14.10 -25.96 22.83
C GLN A 60 12.94 -26.95 22.62
N ASP A 61 12.02 -27.02 23.58
CA ASP A 61 10.82 -27.88 23.55
C ASP A 61 9.62 -27.26 22.82
N THR A 62 9.76 -26.05 22.24
CA THR A 62 8.67 -25.40 21.52
C THR A 62 8.30 -26.21 20.28
N PRO A 63 7.01 -26.58 20.08
CA PRO A 63 6.58 -27.33 18.91
C PRO A 63 7.02 -26.67 17.59
N ALA A 64 7.39 -27.48 16.59
CA ALA A 64 7.87 -26.98 15.31
C ALA A 64 6.87 -26.05 14.60
N GLU A 65 5.57 -26.22 14.87
CA GLU A 65 4.48 -25.39 14.34
C GLU A 65 4.39 -24.00 15.02
N GLU A 66 4.87 -23.88 16.26
CA GLU A 66 4.85 -22.62 17.01
C GLU A 66 6.16 -21.83 16.90
N LYS A 67 7.22 -22.51 16.45
CA LYS A 67 8.55 -21.94 16.25
C LYS A 67 8.51 -20.86 15.17
N ILE A 68 9.09 -19.70 15.49
CA ILE A 68 9.11 -18.56 14.58
C ILE A 68 10.37 -18.67 13.75
N SER A 69 10.21 -18.79 12.44
CA SER A 69 11.29 -18.65 11.46
C SER A 69 11.02 -17.43 10.61
N ILE A 70 11.98 -16.53 10.45
CA ILE A 70 11.87 -15.35 9.58
C ILE A 70 12.39 -15.72 8.20
N SER A 71 11.58 -15.53 7.15
CA SER A 71 12.01 -15.79 5.77
C SER A 71 13.01 -14.76 5.26
N LEU A 72 13.82 -15.14 4.27
CA LEU A 72 14.85 -14.26 3.70
C LEU A 72 14.27 -12.95 3.13
N SER A 73 13.09 -13.00 2.48
CA SER A 73 12.40 -11.81 1.98
C SER A 73 12.13 -10.79 3.10
N LEU A 74 11.71 -11.26 4.29
CA LEU A 74 11.45 -10.39 5.43
C LEU A 74 12.74 -9.80 6.02
N TRP A 75 13.82 -10.58 6.08
CA TRP A 75 15.13 -10.05 6.46
C TRP A 75 15.62 -8.94 5.53
N ILE A 76 15.39 -9.08 4.23
CA ILE A 76 15.74 -8.06 3.23
C ILE A 76 14.90 -6.79 3.45
N TRP A 77 13.60 -6.90 3.77
CA TRP A 77 12.79 -5.74 4.15
C TRP A 77 13.30 -5.03 5.41
N ILE A 78 13.65 -5.79 6.46
CA ILE A 78 14.22 -5.23 7.69
C ILE A 78 15.51 -4.47 7.38
N ALA A 79 16.45 -5.11 6.65
CA ALA A 79 17.71 -4.50 6.27
C ALA A 79 17.48 -3.23 5.42
N GLY A 80 16.57 -3.29 4.43
CA GLY A 80 16.24 -2.17 3.57
C GLY A 80 15.70 -0.95 4.34
N MET A 81 14.76 -1.17 5.27
CA MET A 81 14.19 -0.07 6.05
C MET A 81 15.17 0.47 7.10
N LEU A 82 16.04 -0.35 7.69
CA LEU A 82 17.13 0.12 8.55
C LEU A 82 18.15 0.95 7.76
N ILE A 83 18.51 0.52 6.55
CA ILE A 83 19.37 1.30 5.66
C ILE A 83 18.74 2.66 5.36
N MET A 84 17.43 2.74 5.15
CA MET A 84 16.74 4.03 4.95
C MET A 84 16.79 4.98 6.16
N GLU A 85 16.95 4.46 7.37
CA GLU A 85 17.17 5.27 8.56
C GLU A 85 18.62 5.76 8.61
N VAL A 86 19.57 4.86 8.33
CA VAL A 86 20.99 5.22 8.24
C VAL A 86 21.20 6.31 7.18
N THR A 87 20.61 6.19 6.00
CA THR A 87 20.74 7.22 4.96
C THR A 87 20.13 8.55 5.39
N LEU A 88 19.04 8.52 6.14
CA LEU A 88 18.41 9.73 6.67
C LEU A 88 19.34 10.44 7.64
N ILE A 89 19.90 9.71 8.60
CA ILE A 89 20.81 10.26 9.61
C ILE A 89 22.07 10.79 8.94
N VAL A 90 22.70 10.03 8.05
CA VAL A 90 23.91 10.46 7.35
C VAL A 90 23.64 11.70 6.49
N GLY A 91 22.52 11.73 5.75
CA GLY A 91 22.13 12.92 4.98
C GLY A 91 21.95 14.16 5.85
N HIS A 92 21.40 14.02 7.07
CA HIS A 92 21.31 15.14 8.01
C HIS A 92 22.68 15.60 8.51
N LEU A 93 23.60 14.68 8.76
CA LEU A 93 24.95 14.99 9.20
C LEU A 93 25.75 15.68 8.10
N ASP A 94 25.67 15.20 6.85
CA ASP A 94 26.36 15.79 5.69
C ASP A 94 25.93 17.25 5.45
N TYR A 95 24.65 17.55 5.65
CA TYR A 95 24.08 18.89 5.50
C TYR A 95 24.06 19.71 6.80
N ASN A 96 24.72 19.24 7.87
CA ASN A 96 24.80 19.90 9.17
C ASN A 96 23.43 20.36 9.72
N LEU A 97 22.39 19.54 9.53
CA LEU A 97 21.06 19.81 10.04
C LEU A 97 21.03 19.68 11.57
N GLU A 98 20.18 20.48 12.22
CA GLU A 98 20.05 20.48 13.67
C GLU A 98 19.67 19.10 14.22
N THR A 99 20.16 18.74 15.40
CA THR A 99 19.84 17.46 16.05
C THR A 99 18.33 17.28 16.27
N GLY A 100 17.59 18.37 16.50
CA GLY A 100 16.13 18.33 16.59
C GLY A 100 15.46 17.84 15.30
N LEU A 101 16.01 18.21 14.14
CA LEU A 101 15.54 17.72 12.84
C LEU A 101 15.85 16.23 12.65
N ILE A 102 17.03 15.77 13.06
CA ILE A 102 17.38 14.34 13.01
C ILE A 102 16.34 13.52 13.79
N ILE A 103 16.05 13.92 15.04
CA ILE A 103 15.07 13.24 15.89
C ILE A 103 13.68 13.24 15.23
N LYS A 104 13.24 14.39 14.70
CA LYS A 104 11.94 14.52 14.04
C LYS A 104 11.85 13.61 12.81
N SER A 105 12.90 13.56 12.00
CA SER A 105 13.01 12.73 10.79
C SER A 105 13.02 11.23 11.13
N SER A 106 13.76 10.81 12.17
CA SER A 106 13.76 9.43 12.68
C SER A 106 12.40 9.00 13.21
N ILE A 107 11.66 9.89 13.90
CA ILE A 107 10.27 9.63 14.30
C ILE A 107 9.37 9.50 13.07
N GLY A 108 9.57 10.34 12.04
CA GLY A 108 8.88 10.23 10.75
C GLY A 108 9.11 8.87 10.10
N TRP A 109 10.37 8.43 10.02
CA TRP A 109 10.74 7.10 9.54
C TRP A 109 10.04 5.99 10.34
N ALA A 110 10.01 6.10 11.67
CA ALA A 110 9.37 5.11 12.53
C ALA A 110 7.85 5.02 12.33
N LYS A 111 7.19 6.13 11.97
CA LYS A 111 5.75 6.17 11.66
C LYS A 111 5.42 5.74 10.21
N GLY A 112 6.39 5.85 9.30
CA GLY A 112 6.25 5.59 7.87
C GLY A 112 7.07 4.39 7.39
N TRP A 113 8.30 4.64 6.96
CA TRP A 113 9.18 3.64 6.33
C TRP A 113 9.35 2.35 7.14
N ALA A 114 9.53 2.45 8.46
CA ALA A 114 9.64 1.27 9.32
C ALA A 114 8.42 0.33 9.16
N GLY A 115 7.22 0.89 8.97
CA GLY A 115 6.00 0.13 8.72
C GLY A 115 6.10 -0.84 7.53
N LEU A 116 6.86 -0.51 6.49
CA LEU A 116 7.05 -1.40 5.33
C LEU A 116 7.80 -2.69 5.68
N ALA A 117 8.60 -2.70 6.76
CA ALA A 117 9.22 -3.90 7.29
C ALA A 117 8.41 -4.52 8.43
N LEU A 118 7.85 -3.70 9.33
CA LEU A 118 7.13 -4.16 10.52
C LEU A 118 5.87 -4.95 10.18
N TYR A 119 5.07 -4.48 9.22
CA TYR A 119 3.82 -5.14 8.86
C TYR A 119 4.02 -6.50 8.17
N PRO A 120 4.93 -6.65 7.20
CA PRO A 120 5.26 -7.97 6.66
C PRO A 120 5.88 -8.89 7.72
N LEU A 121 6.73 -8.34 8.60
CA LEU A 121 7.35 -9.10 9.68
C LEU A 121 6.30 -9.65 10.68
N ALA A 122 5.22 -8.92 10.92
CA ALA A 122 4.10 -9.41 11.72
C ALA A 122 3.41 -10.64 11.11
N GLY A 123 3.63 -10.95 9.84
CA GLY A 123 3.21 -12.20 9.20
C GLY A 123 3.89 -13.46 9.76
N CYS A 124 4.95 -13.31 10.57
CA CYS A 124 5.55 -14.39 11.35
C CYS A 124 4.70 -14.82 12.55
N LEU A 125 3.74 -14.00 12.98
CA LEU A 125 2.81 -14.34 14.05
C LEU A 125 1.77 -15.35 13.54
N ASN A 126 1.15 -16.09 14.47
CA ASN A 126 0.09 -17.04 14.13
C ASN A 126 -1.23 -16.31 13.84
N ILE A 127 -1.26 -15.53 12.76
CA ILE A 127 -2.42 -14.76 12.30
C ILE A 127 -2.99 -15.45 11.08
N ARG A 128 -4.24 -15.93 11.19
CA ARG A 128 -4.92 -16.55 10.06
C ARG A 128 -5.27 -15.50 8.99
N PRO A 129 -4.89 -15.70 7.72
CA PRO A 129 -5.21 -14.76 6.63
C PRO A 129 -6.70 -14.48 6.48
N GLN A 130 -7.55 -15.46 6.82
CA GLN A 130 -9.00 -15.34 6.71
C GLN A 130 -9.54 -14.21 7.61
N ILE A 131 -8.91 -13.95 8.76
CA ILE A 131 -9.27 -12.86 9.68
C ILE A 131 -9.09 -11.52 8.99
N ILE A 132 -7.99 -11.36 8.25
CA ILE A 132 -7.68 -10.14 7.48
C ILE A 132 -8.71 -9.98 6.36
N TYR A 133 -8.99 -11.05 5.59
CA TYR A 133 -9.91 -11.01 4.45
C TYR A 133 -11.33 -10.63 4.87
N ARG A 134 -11.82 -11.21 5.96
CA ARG A 134 -13.15 -10.89 6.48
C ARG A 134 -13.21 -9.47 7.03
N ALA A 135 -12.19 -9.03 7.76
CA ALA A 135 -12.16 -7.68 8.32
C ALA A 135 -12.18 -6.60 7.23
N VAL A 136 -11.43 -6.76 6.13
CA VAL A 136 -11.51 -5.80 5.01
C VAL A 136 -12.86 -5.85 4.29
N CYS A 137 -13.52 -7.02 4.24
CA CYS A 137 -14.89 -7.12 3.72
C CYS A 137 -15.91 -6.36 4.60
N ILE A 138 -15.70 -6.34 5.92
CA ILE A 138 -16.50 -5.53 6.85
C ILE A 138 -16.31 -4.03 6.56
N VAL A 139 -15.07 -3.60 6.30
CA VAL A 139 -14.83 -2.20 5.87
C VAL A 139 -15.54 -1.91 4.55
N GLY A 140 -15.47 -2.82 3.57
CA GLY A 140 -16.21 -2.68 2.31
C GLY A 140 -17.72 -2.56 2.52
N PHE A 141 -18.30 -3.32 3.45
CA PHE A 141 -19.70 -3.17 3.85
C PHE A 141 -19.98 -1.79 4.45
N HIS A 142 -19.16 -1.31 5.38
CA HIS A 142 -19.30 0.04 5.95
C HIS A 142 -19.23 1.12 4.87
N THR A 143 -18.35 0.97 3.87
CA THR A 143 -18.27 1.88 2.72
C THR A 143 -19.57 1.92 1.94
N LEU A 144 -20.18 0.77 1.68
CA LEU A 144 -21.46 0.70 0.95
C LEU A 144 -22.61 1.34 1.73
N LEU A 145 -22.57 1.34 3.07
CA LEU A 145 -23.55 2.02 3.90
C LEU A 145 -23.34 3.54 3.93
N ILE A 146 -22.08 3.99 3.96
CA ILE A 146 -21.73 5.40 4.13
C ILE A 146 -21.82 6.17 2.81
N ILE A 147 -21.43 5.55 1.69
CA ILE A 147 -21.33 6.25 0.41
C ILE A 147 -22.65 6.90 -0.07
N PRO A 148 -23.84 6.27 0.05
CA PRO A 148 -25.07 6.89 -0.44
C PRO A 148 -25.38 8.19 0.30
N PHE A 149 -25.08 8.24 1.60
CA PHE A 149 -25.20 9.46 2.39
C PHE A 149 -24.21 10.53 1.92
N LEU A 150 -22.94 10.17 1.72
CA LEU A 150 -21.91 11.11 1.26
C LEU A 150 -22.19 11.66 -0.14
N LEU A 151 -22.82 10.89 -1.03
CA LEU A 151 -23.24 11.36 -2.35
C LEU A 151 -24.32 12.46 -2.29
N LEU A 152 -25.13 12.49 -1.23
CA LEU A 152 -26.16 13.51 -1.02
C LEU A 152 -25.61 14.81 -0.41
N THR A 153 -24.44 14.75 0.24
CA THR A 153 -23.87 15.90 0.97
C THR A 153 -23.65 17.16 0.12
N PRO A 154 -23.21 17.09 -1.15
CA PRO A 154 -23.05 18.29 -1.98
C PRO A 154 -24.40 18.93 -2.31
N SER A 155 -25.43 18.13 -2.59
CA SER A 155 -26.79 18.62 -2.88
C SER A 155 -27.45 19.28 -1.66
N LEU A 156 -27.04 18.88 -0.45
CA LEU A 156 -27.47 19.47 0.81
C LEU A 156 -26.64 20.70 1.23
N HIS A 157 -25.67 21.14 0.41
CA HIS A 157 -24.78 22.26 0.69
C HIS A 157 -24.01 22.13 2.02
N LEU A 158 -23.70 20.89 2.42
CA LEU A 158 -22.86 20.62 3.59
C LEU A 158 -21.40 21.00 3.30
N PRO A 159 -20.56 21.26 4.32
CA PRO A 159 -19.16 21.60 4.11
C PRO A 159 -18.35 20.42 3.53
N GLN A 160 -17.27 20.71 2.79
CA GLN A 160 -16.36 19.68 2.27
C GLN A 160 -15.71 18.85 3.39
N VAL A 161 -15.29 19.53 4.46
CA VAL A 161 -14.72 18.91 5.67
C VAL A 161 -15.63 19.21 6.84
N LEU A 162 -16.09 18.16 7.53
CA LEU A 162 -16.99 18.31 8.68
C LEU A 162 -16.24 18.90 9.89
N TYR A 163 -15.08 18.34 10.19
CA TYR A 163 -14.13 18.88 11.17
C TYR A 163 -12.73 18.28 10.99
N VAL A 164 -11.74 18.91 11.61
CA VAL A 164 -10.39 18.38 11.80
C VAL A 164 -10.29 17.84 13.23
N SER A 165 -9.93 16.59 13.40
CA SER A 165 -9.88 15.97 14.74
C SER A 165 -8.83 16.64 15.64
N PRO A 166 -9.13 16.86 16.94
CA PRO A 166 -8.16 17.31 17.93
C PRO A 166 -6.94 16.39 18.07
N LEU A 167 -7.04 15.12 17.65
CA LEU A 167 -5.89 14.20 17.61
C LEU A 167 -4.75 14.68 16.69
N LYS A 168 -4.99 15.70 15.86
CA LYS A 168 -3.94 16.45 15.16
C LYS A 168 -2.81 16.91 16.11
N ALA A 169 -3.10 17.15 17.39
CA ALA A 169 -2.10 17.49 18.41
C ALA A 169 -1.00 16.43 18.60
N VAL A 170 -1.27 15.16 18.28
CA VAL A 170 -0.28 14.06 18.33
C VAL A 170 0.78 14.20 17.21
N GLY A 171 0.49 15.03 16.21
CA GLY A 171 1.36 15.29 15.08
C GLY A 171 1.20 14.28 13.95
N GLY A 172 1.27 14.80 12.72
CA GLY A 172 1.24 14.05 11.48
C GLY A 172 1.68 14.93 10.30
N PRO A 173 1.72 14.39 9.07
CA PRO A 173 2.29 15.12 7.93
C PRO A 173 1.47 16.33 7.49
N GLY A 174 0.17 16.36 7.81
CA GLY A 174 -0.74 17.44 7.43
C GLY A 174 -2.12 17.28 8.10
N ASN A 175 -3.02 18.23 7.85
CA ASN A 175 -4.38 18.21 8.40
C ASN A 175 -5.21 17.07 7.80
N GLU A 176 -4.93 16.72 6.55
CA GLU A 176 -5.67 15.76 5.73
C GLU A 176 -5.72 14.36 6.37
N PHE A 177 -4.78 14.07 7.26
CA PHE A 177 -4.68 12.81 8.02
C PHE A 177 -5.64 12.74 9.22
N PHE A 178 -6.21 13.89 9.61
CA PHE A 178 -7.11 14.06 10.75
C PHE A 178 -8.48 14.62 10.33
N ASP A 179 -8.67 14.90 9.04
CA ASP A 179 -9.92 15.41 8.49
C ASP A 179 -11.01 14.32 8.47
N VAL A 180 -12.23 14.75 8.74
CA VAL A 180 -13.45 13.98 8.44
C VAL A 180 -14.14 14.62 7.23
N PRO A 181 -13.70 14.32 5.99
CA PRO A 181 -14.28 14.87 4.77
C PRO A 181 -15.65 14.25 4.44
N LEU A 182 -16.57 15.08 3.95
CA LEU A 182 -17.82 14.66 3.34
C LEU A 182 -17.67 14.45 1.83
N TYR A 183 -17.01 15.39 1.16
CA TYR A 183 -16.66 15.34 -0.27
C TYR A 183 -15.51 16.32 -0.55
N GLU A 184 -14.89 16.18 -1.73
CA GLU A 184 -13.81 17.03 -2.19
C GLU A 184 -14.11 17.53 -3.60
N ILE A 185 -13.86 18.80 -3.88
CA ILE A 185 -13.95 19.37 -5.23
C ILE A 185 -12.54 19.48 -5.79
N ASP A 186 -12.26 18.82 -6.91
CA ASP A 186 -10.97 18.96 -7.58
C ASP A 186 -10.79 20.41 -8.06
N GLY A 187 -9.80 21.12 -7.53
CA GLY A 187 -9.50 22.50 -7.91
C GLY A 187 -9.11 22.68 -9.39
N SER A 188 -8.72 21.61 -10.08
CA SER A 188 -8.31 21.63 -11.48
C SER A 188 -9.43 21.30 -12.47
N THR A 189 -10.37 20.42 -12.11
CA THR A 189 -11.45 19.99 -13.01
C THR A 189 -12.85 20.38 -12.54
N GLY A 190 -13.01 20.85 -11.31
CA GLY A 190 -14.31 21.10 -10.68
C GLY A 190 -15.09 19.83 -10.34
N ASP A 191 -14.47 18.66 -10.52
CA ASP A 191 -15.11 17.37 -10.29
C ASP A 191 -15.30 17.06 -8.80
N LEU A 192 -16.47 16.53 -8.45
CA LEU A 192 -16.68 15.90 -7.14
C LEU A 192 -15.89 14.60 -7.03
N ARG A 193 -15.21 14.42 -5.89
CA ARG A 193 -14.45 13.23 -5.51
C ARG A 193 -14.70 12.90 -4.05
N TRP A 194 -14.57 11.62 -3.72
CA TRP A 194 -14.64 11.15 -2.33
C TRP A 194 -13.35 10.46 -1.96
N ARG A 195 -12.66 11.01 -0.95
CA ARG A 195 -11.47 10.41 -0.33
C ARG A 195 -11.80 9.54 0.89
N LEU A 196 -13.06 9.54 1.35
CA LEU A 196 -13.55 8.77 2.50
C LEU A 196 -12.61 8.91 3.72
N PHE A 197 -12.07 7.80 4.23
CA PHE A 197 -11.19 7.77 5.38
C PHE A 197 -9.70 8.01 5.07
N THR A 198 -9.37 8.31 3.82
CA THR A 198 -7.99 8.54 3.36
C THR A 198 -7.72 10.03 3.11
N PRO A 199 -6.45 10.46 3.10
CA PRO A 199 -6.12 11.88 3.05
C PRO A 199 -6.32 12.49 1.65
N TRP A 200 -6.43 11.68 0.59
CA TRP A 200 -6.81 12.15 -0.75
C TRP A 200 -7.34 11.00 -1.61
N GLY A 201 -8.04 11.33 -2.71
CA GLY A 201 -8.68 10.34 -3.59
C GLY A 201 -7.76 9.19 -4.03
N PRO A 202 -6.60 9.44 -4.66
CA PRO A 202 -5.67 8.38 -5.05
C PRO A 202 -5.27 7.40 -3.94
N ALA A 203 -5.12 7.85 -2.69
CA ALA A 203 -4.87 6.98 -1.53
C ALA A 203 -6.05 6.03 -1.26
N LEU A 204 -7.29 6.51 -1.39
CA LEU A 204 -8.48 5.64 -1.32
C LEU A 204 -8.45 4.56 -2.39
N GLY A 205 -8.09 4.94 -3.62
CA GLY A 205 -7.94 3.99 -4.71
C GLY A 205 -6.88 2.91 -4.44
N PHE A 206 -5.79 3.27 -3.76
CA PHE A 206 -4.76 2.33 -3.33
C PHE A 206 -5.32 1.30 -2.34
N VAL A 207 -6.01 1.77 -1.30
CA VAL A 207 -6.66 0.90 -0.32
C VAL A 207 -7.70 0.00 -1.00
N GLY A 208 -8.53 0.56 -1.89
CA GLY A 208 -9.52 -0.18 -2.66
C GLY A 208 -8.90 -1.32 -3.47
N ASN A 209 -7.75 -1.11 -4.12
CA ASN A 209 -7.04 -2.15 -4.86
C ASN A 209 -6.49 -3.26 -3.94
N VAL A 210 -5.92 -2.89 -2.81
CA VAL A 210 -5.44 -3.86 -1.80
C VAL A 210 -6.61 -4.68 -1.25
N TYR A 211 -7.70 -4.01 -0.87
CA TYR A 211 -8.87 -4.65 -0.29
C TYR A 211 -9.60 -5.52 -1.31
N PHE A 212 -9.62 -5.14 -2.58
CA PHE A 212 -10.18 -5.97 -3.65
C PHE A 212 -9.46 -7.32 -3.73
N MET A 213 -8.13 -7.32 -3.73
CA MET A 213 -7.32 -8.55 -3.80
C MET A 213 -7.49 -9.44 -2.55
N LEU A 214 -7.63 -8.83 -1.38
CA LEU A 214 -7.90 -9.53 -0.13
C LEU A 214 -9.34 -10.10 -0.10
N ALA A 215 -10.34 -9.33 -0.53
CA ALA A 215 -11.74 -9.74 -0.58
C ALA A 215 -11.99 -10.88 -1.57
N LEU A 216 -11.20 -10.99 -2.64
CA LEU A 216 -11.26 -12.14 -3.56
C LEU A 216 -11.02 -13.48 -2.87
N GLN A 217 -10.30 -13.49 -1.74
CA GLN A 217 -9.97 -14.68 -0.96
C GLN A 217 -11.03 -15.03 0.10
N GLU A 218 -12.04 -14.18 0.28
CA GLU A 218 -13.11 -14.45 1.25
C GLU A 218 -13.96 -15.65 0.81
N LYS A 219 -14.13 -16.61 1.72
CA LYS A 219 -14.87 -17.85 1.46
C LYS A 219 -16.38 -17.63 1.52
N ASN A 220 -16.84 -16.77 2.43
CA ASN A 220 -18.25 -16.46 2.55
C ASN A 220 -18.71 -15.55 1.42
N LYS A 221 -19.56 -16.08 0.54
CA LYS A 221 -20.04 -15.37 -0.66
C LYS A 221 -20.69 -14.01 -0.36
N LYS A 222 -21.41 -13.88 0.76
CA LYS A 222 -22.05 -12.61 1.13
C LYS A 222 -21.01 -11.55 1.46
N TRP A 223 -20.10 -11.87 2.39
CA TRP A 223 -19.02 -10.97 2.78
C TRP A 223 -18.08 -10.65 1.62
N ARG A 224 -17.74 -11.66 0.80
CA ARG A 224 -16.97 -11.46 -0.41
C ARG A 224 -17.63 -10.47 -1.36
N CYS A 225 -18.94 -10.62 -1.63
CA CYS A 225 -19.65 -9.71 -2.51
C CYS A 225 -19.66 -8.26 -1.98
N LEU A 226 -19.93 -8.08 -0.68
CA LEU A 226 -19.90 -6.76 -0.03
C LEU A 226 -18.50 -6.15 -0.04
N GLY A 227 -17.47 -6.93 0.27
CA GLY A 227 -16.08 -6.49 0.24
C GLY A 227 -15.61 -6.08 -1.16
N LEU A 228 -15.96 -6.88 -2.18
CA LEU A 228 -15.63 -6.56 -3.58
C LEU A 228 -16.38 -5.31 -4.06
N ALA A 229 -17.69 -5.23 -3.81
CA ALA A 229 -18.49 -4.07 -4.18
C ALA A 229 -18.00 -2.79 -3.49
N GLY A 230 -17.69 -2.85 -2.19
CA GLY A 230 -17.10 -1.73 -1.46
C GLY A 230 -15.74 -1.31 -2.03
N SER A 231 -14.86 -2.27 -2.36
CA SER A 231 -13.55 -1.99 -2.95
C SER A 231 -13.67 -1.37 -4.35
N VAL A 232 -14.62 -1.84 -5.17
CA VAL A 232 -14.94 -1.23 -6.47
C VAL A 232 -15.42 0.21 -6.26
N VAL A 233 -16.37 0.44 -5.36
CA VAL A 233 -16.84 1.80 -5.03
C VAL A 233 -15.67 2.70 -4.66
N MET A 234 -14.77 2.28 -3.76
CA MET A 234 -13.57 3.04 -3.37
C MET A 234 -12.71 3.44 -4.59
N CYS A 235 -12.45 2.50 -5.51
CA CYS A 235 -11.64 2.75 -6.70
C CYS A 235 -12.28 3.70 -7.73
N PHE A 236 -13.62 3.81 -7.74
CA PHE A 236 -14.32 4.67 -8.69
C PHE A 236 -14.66 6.06 -8.12
N VAL A 237 -15.13 6.15 -6.87
CA VAL A 237 -15.53 7.44 -6.26
C VAL A 237 -14.35 8.38 -6.00
N CYS A 238 -13.13 7.83 -5.90
CA CYS A 238 -11.92 8.63 -5.81
C CYS A 238 -11.47 9.27 -7.13
N LYS A 239 -12.08 8.89 -8.26
CA LYS A 239 -11.70 9.31 -9.63
C LYS A 239 -10.20 9.15 -9.94
N SER A 240 -9.52 8.19 -9.31
CA SER A 240 -8.12 7.87 -9.61
C SER A 240 -8.01 6.90 -10.78
N ARG A 241 -7.45 7.37 -11.90
CA ARG A 241 -7.21 6.53 -13.09
C ARG A 241 -6.29 5.36 -12.79
N LEU A 242 -5.24 5.59 -12.00
CA LEU A 242 -4.33 4.52 -11.57
C LEU A 242 -5.10 3.43 -10.83
N ALA A 243 -6.04 3.80 -9.96
CA ALA A 243 -6.85 2.84 -9.22
C ALA A 243 -7.78 2.03 -10.12
N GLN A 244 -8.45 2.68 -11.07
CA GLN A 244 -9.33 2.05 -12.06
C GLN A 244 -8.59 1.10 -13.00
N VAL A 245 -7.34 1.42 -13.34
CA VAL A 245 -6.49 0.53 -14.14
C VAL A 245 -6.01 -0.66 -13.31
N CYS A 246 -5.53 -0.41 -12.07
CA CYS A 246 -5.00 -1.45 -11.19
C CYS A 246 -6.05 -2.52 -10.85
N ILE A 247 -7.31 -2.13 -10.63
CA ILE A 247 -8.34 -3.08 -10.17
C ILE A 247 -8.66 -4.16 -11.22
N VAL A 248 -8.37 -3.86 -12.50
CA VAL A 248 -8.52 -4.81 -13.62
C VAL A 248 -7.19 -5.51 -13.91
N ILE A 249 -6.11 -4.74 -14.05
CA ILE A 249 -4.81 -5.27 -14.50
C ILE A 249 -4.19 -6.20 -13.46
N ILE A 250 -4.23 -5.85 -12.17
CA ILE A 250 -3.59 -6.65 -11.11
C ILE A 250 -4.25 -8.03 -11.00
N PRO A 251 -5.60 -8.11 -11.03
CA PRO A 251 -6.39 -9.23 -11.46
C PRO A 251 -5.70 -10.27 -12.32
N LEU A 252 -5.61 -9.80 -13.56
CA LEU A 252 -5.18 -10.50 -14.74
C LEU A 252 -3.71 -10.88 -14.65
N LEU A 253 -2.83 -9.93 -14.30
CA LEU A 253 -1.40 -10.19 -14.16
C LEU A 253 -1.12 -11.23 -13.08
N THR A 254 -1.82 -11.19 -11.95
CA THR A 254 -1.65 -12.21 -10.90
C THR A 254 -2.03 -13.59 -11.44
N THR A 255 -3.15 -13.70 -12.15
CA THR A 255 -3.58 -14.99 -12.73
C THR A 255 -2.62 -15.51 -13.80
N LEU A 256 -2.05 -14.61 -14.59
CA LEU A 256 -1.07 -14.93 -15.63
C LEU A 256 0.24 -15.42 -15.01
N PHE A 257 0.80 -14.64 -14.09
CA PHE A 257 2.09 -14.90 -13.44
C PHE A 257 2.06 -16.14 -12.55
N SER A 258 1.01 -16.30 -11.74
CA SER A 258 0.81 -17.54 -10.95
C SER A 258 0.51 -18.76 -11.83
N GLY A 259 0.13 -18.55 -13.08
CA GLY A 259 -0.12 -19.58 -14.07
C GLY A 259 1.10 -20.00 -14.89
N LEU A 260 2.26 -19.34 -14.78
CA LEU A 260 3.40 -19.56 -15.69
C LEU A 260 3.96 -20.99 -15.68
N ALA A 261 3.79 -21.73 -14.58
CA ALA A 261 4.19 -23.14 -14.51
C ALA A 261 3.18 -24.10 -15.18
N ARG A 262 2.01 -23.64 -15.59
CA ARG A 262 0.94 -24.47 -16.16
C ARG A 262 1.05 -24.51 -17.68
N PRO A 263 1.07 -25.71 -18.31
CA PRO A 263 1.16 -25.83 -19.76
C PRO A 263 0.07 -25.05 -20.52
N LYS A 264 -1.17 -25.03 -20.00
CA LYS A 264 -2.28 -24.28 -20.61
C LYS A 264 -2.00 -22.77 -20.70
N THR A 265 -1.40 -22.19 -19.67
CA THR A 265 -1.06 -20.76 -19.65
C THR A 265 0.07 -20.45 -20.63
N LEU A 266 1.08 -21.32 -20.71
CA LEU A 266 2.19 -21.17 -21.66
C LEU A 266 1.72 -21.30 -23.11
N ILE A 267 0.86 -22.28 -23.42
CA ILE A 267 0.26 -22.43 -24.75
C ILE A 267 -0.59 -21.20 -25.09
N GLY A 268 -1.41 -20.72 -24.15
CA GLY A 268 -2.21 -19.50 -24.33
C GLY A 268 -1.36 -18.26 -24.57
N LEU A 269 -0.26 -18.11 -23.82
CA LEU A 269 0.73 -17.04 -24.02
C LEU A 269 1.42 -17.13 -25.38
N GLY A 270 1.77 -18.34 -25.83
CA GLY A 270 2.33 -18.55 -27.17
C GLY A 270 1.37 -18.13 -28.27
N PHE A 271 0.10 -18.50 -28.17
CA PHE A 271 -0.93 -18.09 -29.11
C PHE A 271 -1.18 -16.57 -29.07
N ALA A 272 -1.25 -15.98 -27.88
CA ALA A 272 -1.39 -14.54 -27.70
C ALA A 272 -0.19 -13.78 -28.28
N SER A 273 1.04 -14.27 -28.06
CA SER A 273 2.25 -13.70 -28.64
C SER A 273 2.22 -13.74 -30.17
N TYR A 274 1.80 -14.88 -30.75
CA TYR A 274 1.66 -15.02 -32.20
C TYR A 274 0.61 -14.04 -32.77
N LEU A 275 -0.59 -13.99 -32.19
CA LEU A 275 -1.63 -13.05 -32.60
C LEU A 275 -1.19 -11.59 -32.42
N SER A 276 -0.50 -11.27 -31.32
CA SER A 276 0.01 -9.92 -31.09
C SER A 276 1.04 -9.49 -32.14
N GLY A 277 1.81 -10.43 -32.70
CA GLY A 277 2.69 -10.18 -33.83
C GLY A 277 1.91 -9.83 -35.10
N ILE A 278 0.87 -10.61 -35.42
CA ILE A 278 -0.02 -10.38 -36.58
C ILE A 278 -0.71 -9.01 -36.48
N PHE A 279 -1.28 -8.69 -35.32
CA PHE A 279 -2.02 -7.45 -35.10
C PHE A 279 -1.12 -6.30 -34.60
N SER A 280 0.21 -6.44 -34.68
CA SER A 280 1.15 -5.46 -34.11
C SER A 280 0.92 -4.02 -34.60
N PRO A 281 0.62 -3.72 -35.88
CA PRO A 281 0.38 -2.33 -36.30
C PRO A 281 -0.86 -1.73 -35.64
N SER A 282 -1.93 -2.52 -35.50
CA SER A 282 -3.18 -2.07 -34.86
C SER A 282 -3.03 -1.90 -33.36
N ILE A 283 -2.26 -2.80 -32.71
CA ILE A 283 -1.95 -2.72 -31.28
C ILE A 283 -1.08 -1.48 -31.01
N ILE A 284 -0.04 -1.25 -31.79
CA ILE A 284 0.85 -0.09 -31.64
C ILE A 284 0.07 1.21 -31.85
N LEU A 285 -0.77 1.28 -32.89
CA LEU A 285 -1.62 2.45 -33.12
C LEU A 285 -2.60 2.68 -31.97
N SER A 286 -3.27 1.63 -31.49
CA SER A 286 -4.20 1.73 -30.35
C SER A 286 -3.48 2.15 -29.07
N PHE A 287 -2.28 1.62 -28.84
CA PHE A 287 -1.44 1.98 -27.71
C PHE A 287 -0.99 3.45 -27.79
N ASN A 288 -0.54 3.91 -28.96
CA ASN A 288 -0.15 5.30 -29.16
C ASN A 288 -1.34 6.25 -28.96
N ASN A 289 -2.51 5.93 -29.53
CA ASN A 289 -3.72 6.71 -29.35
C ASN A 289 -4.18 6.76 -27.88
N PHE A 290 -4.12 5.62 -27.18
CA PHE A 290 -4.39 5.54 -25.75
C PHE A 290 -3.38 6.39 -24.95
N TRP A 291 -2.09 6.30 -25.27
CA TRP A 291 -1.02 7.02 -24.60
C TRP A 291 -1.10 8.54 -24.81
N GLU A 292 -1.42 8.97 -26.03
CA GLU A 292 -1.68 10.38 -26.35
C GLU A 292 -2.92 10.90 -25.64
N SER A 293 -4.04 10.14 -25.66
CA SER A 293 -5.25 10.49 -24.92
C SER A 293 -4.98 10.57 -23.40
N PHE A 294 -4.17 9.66 -22.88
CA PHE A 294 -3.76 9.65 -21.48
C PHE A 294 -2.91 10.88 -21.11
N LYS A 295 -1.99 11.31 -21.99
CA LYS A 295 -1.21 12.54 -21.82
C LYS A 295 -2.07 13.81 -21.95
N ALA A 296 -2.94 13.87 -22.96
CA ALA A 296 -3.78 15.03 -23.26
C ALA A 296 -4.79 15.32 -22.14
N ALA A 297 -5.39 14.27 -21.56
CA ALA A 297 -6.31 14.39 -20.43
C ALA A 297 -5.61 14.73 -19.09
N ARG A 298 -4.34 15.15 -19.11
CA ARG A 298 -3.48 15.39 -17.93
C ARG A 298 -2.69 16.72 -18.03
N ALA A 299 -3.15 17.69 -18.82
CA ALA A 299 -2.38 18.89 -19.16
C ALA A 299 -1.95 19.77 -17.96
N GLY A 300 -2.80 19.93 -16.93
CA GLY A 300 -2.50 20.82 -15.78
C GLY A 300 -1.51 20.24 -14.77
N SER A 301 -1.81 19.07 -14.18
CA SER A 301 -1.04 18.48 -13.07
C SER A 301 0.20 17.67 -13.48
N THR A 302 0.38 17.38 -14.77
CA THR A 302 1.58 16.67 -15.26
C THR A 302 2.77 17.59 -15.37
N ARG A 303 2.57 18.86 -15.75
CA ARG A 303 3.67 19.82 -15.91
C ARG A 303 4.40 20.03 -14.58
N VAL A 304 3.67 20.36 -13.52
CA VAL A 304 4.24 20.59 -12.17
C VAL A 304 4.91 19.31 -11.64
N ARG A 305 4.25 18.15 -11.75
CA ARG A 305 4.81 16.88 -11.29
C ARG A 305 6.07 16.45 -12.07
N MET A 306 6.11 16.67 -13.39
CA MET A 306 7.30 16.38 -14.19
C MET A 306 8.43 17.35 -13.86
N ALA A 307 8.16 18.66 -13.78
CA ALA A 307 9.15 19.64 -13.37
C ALA A 307 9.73 19.33 -11.97
N LEU A 308 8.88 18.96 -10.99
CA LEU A 308 9.33 18.51 -9.67
C LEU A 308 10.25 17.29 -9.75
N LYS A 309 9.89 16.29 -10.58
CA LYS A 309 10.71 15.09 -10.79
C LYS A 309 12.05 15.44 -11.41
N ASP A 310 12.07 16.31 -12.41
CA ASP A 310 13.29 16.68 -13.12
C ASP A 310 14.23 17.47 -12.21
N ILE A 311 13.69 18.41 -11.43
CA ILE A 311 14.44 19.13 -10.39
C ILE A 311 15.02 18.16 -9.35
N ALA A 312 14.20 17.24 -8.85
CA ALA A 312 14.63 16.25 -7.85
C ALA A 312 15.80 15.38 -8.37
N ILE A 313 15.69 14.88 -9.60
CA ILE A 313 16.73 14.03 -10.22
C ILE A 313 17.98 14.84 -10.51
N TYR A 314 17.84 16.06 -11.04
CA TYR A 314 18.97 16.92 -11.35
C TYR A 314 19.78 17.22 -10.09
N ARG A 315 19.12 17.75 -9.05
CA ARG A 315 19.76 18.13 -7.79
C ARG A 315 20.35 16.94 -7.06
N TRP A 316 19.64 15.80 -7.03
CA TRP A 316 20.23 14.56 -6.51
C TRP A 316 21.56 14.22 -7.19
N LYS A 317 21.61 14.31 -8.52
CA LYS A 317 22.78 13.90 -9.30
C LYS A 317 23.96 14.87 -9.14
N THR A 318 23.68 16.16 -8.95
CA THR A 318 24.71 17.21 -8.85
C THR A 318 25.16 17.49 -7.42
N GLU A 319 24.26 17.35 -6.44
CA GLU A 319 24.49 17.79 -5.05
C GLU A 319 24.72 16.59 -4.11
N ALA A 320 23.83 15.59 -4.11
CA ALA A 320 23.80 14.55 -3.07
C ALA A 320 23.59 13.11 -3.60
N PRO A 321 24.49 12.56 -4.44
CA PRO A 321 24.22 11.31 -5.14
C PRO A 321 24.10 10.08 -4.23
N ILE A 322 24.89 10.02 -3.15
CA ILE A 322 25.01 8.81 -2.32
C ILE A 322 23.92 8.76 -1.23
N TRP A 323 23.88 9.79 -0.37
CA TRP A 323 23.05 9.82 0.84
C TRP A 323 21.80 10.70 0.72
N GLY A 324 21.71 11.54 -0.30
CA GLY A 324 20.61 12.49 -0.47
C GLY A 324 20.70 13.68 0.47
N HIS A 325 19.70 14.56 0.39
CA HIS A 325 19.66 15.84 1.11
C HIS A 325 19.17 15.71 2.57
N GLY A 326 18.72 14.52 2.98
CA GLY A 326 18.17 14.25 4.31
C GLY A 326 16.75 14.81 4.53
N VAL A 327 16.40 15.91 3.86
CA VAL A 327 15.09 16.57 3.99
C VAL A 327 14.46 16.87 2.63
N VAL A 328 13.17 17.16 2.67
CA VAL A 328 12.43 17.71 1.55
C VAL A 328 12.62 19.23 1.55
N GLU A 329 12.85 19.81 0.38
CA GLU A 329 13.04 21.26 0.21
C GLU A 329 11.91 21.89 -0.59
N GLU A 330 11.63 23.18 -0.34
CA GLU A 330 10.59 23.92 -1.05
C GLU A 330 10.99 24.14 -2.52
N GLY A 331 10.04 23.90 -3.43
CA GLY A 331 10.28 24.05 -4.86
C GLY A 331 10.31 25.51 -5.33
N PRO A 332 10.92 25.81 -6.48
CA PRO A 332 10.82 27.13 -7.11
C PRO A 332 9.38 27.44 -7.58
N HIS A 333 9.08 28.70 -7.89
CA HIS A 333 7.74 29.14 -8.31
C HIS A 333 7.16 28.35 -9.51
N ILE A 334 8.02 27.81 -10.40
CA ILE A 334 7.59 26.98 -11.53
C ILE A 334 6.87 25.68 -11.12
N VAL A 335 7.09 25.24 -9.88
CA VAL A 335 6.39 24.09 -9.26
C VAL A 335 5.45 24.52 -8.15
N GLU A 336 5.00 25.79 -8.17
CA GLU A 336 4.01 26.32 -7.21
C GLU A 336 4.47 26.17 -5.75
N HIS A 337 5.78 26.26 -5.50
CA HIS A 337 6.39 26.04 -4.19
C HIS A 337 6.13 24.67 -3.57
N MET A 338 5.70 23.69 -4.37
CA MET A 338 5.50 22.33 -3.89
C MET A 338 6.83 21.69 -3.48
N PRO A 339 6.83 20.93 -2.37
CA PRO A 339 8.04 20.30 -1.87
C PRO A 339 8.68 19.31 -2.86
N ILE A 340 9.98 19.45 -3.11
CA ILE A 340 10.77 18.60 -4.02
C ILE A 340 10.87 17.18 -3.44
N GLY A 341 10.40 16.18 -4.20
CA GLY A 341 10.44 14.77 -3.78
C GLY A 341 9.18 14.25 -3.05
N SER A 342 8.14 15.07 -2.89
CA SER A 342 6.92 14.68 -2.16
C SER A 342 5.89 13.86 -2.97
N HIS A 343 5.88 13.99 -4.31
CA HIS A 343 4.79 13.51 -5.18
C HIS A 343 5.10 12.24 -5.99
N HIS A 344 6.28 11.63 -5.78
CA HIS A 344 6.72 10.42 -6.50
C HIS A 344 7.74 9.67 -5.65
N THR A 345 7.47 8.40 -5.30
CA THR A 345 8.32 7.63 -4.37
C THR A 345 9.77 7.55 -4.85
N TRP A 346 10.03 7.18 -6.10
CA TRP A 346 11.42 7.00 -6.57
C TRP A 346 12.25 8.28 -6.65
N ALA A 347 11.69 9.35 -7.24
CA ALA A 347 12.38 10.64 -7.32
C ALA A 347 12.57 11.28 -5.93
N GLY A 348 11.59 11.11 -5.05
CA GLY A 348 11.69 11.50 -3.64
C GLY A 348 12.78 10.75 -2.90
N LEU A 349 12.87 9.43 -3.08
CA LEU A 349 13.93 8.63 -2.46
C LEU A 349 15.32 9.04 -2.94
N LEU A 350 15.50 9.27 -4.25
CA LEU A 350 16.78 9.75 -4.78
C LEU A 350 17.14 11.12 -4.18
N PHE A 351 16.19 12.06 -4.17
CA PHE A 351 16.44 13.40 -3.64
C PHE A 351 16.76 13.40 -2.14
N VAL A 352 15.91 12.77 -1.32
CA VAL A 352 15.99 12.83 0.14
C VAL A 352 17.02 11.85 0.70
N LYS A 353 17.13 10.65 0.12
CA LYS A 353 17.89 9.52 0.70
C LYS A 353 18.98 8.95 -0.22
N GLY A 354 19.19 9.56 -1.39
CA GLY A 354 20.24 9.18 -2.34
C GLY A 354 20.05 7.79 -2.95
N ILE A 355 21.08 7.30 -3.64
CA ILE A 355 21.05 5.98 -4.28
C ILE A 355 20.94 4.85 -3.25
N ILE A 356 21.52 5.02 -2.06
CA ILE A 356 21.48 3.99 -1.02
C ILE A 356 20.05 3.83 -0.48
N GLY A 357 19.35 4.93 -0.22
CA GLY A 357 17.94 4.89 0.20
C GLY A 357 17.01 4.37 -0.89
N PHE A 358 17.28 4.74 -2.15
CA PHE A 358 16.59 4.17 -3.31
C PHE A 358 16.71 2.64 -3.35
N MET A 359 17.93 2.10 -3.18
CA MET A 359 18.16 0.66 -3.15
C MET A 359 17.52 -0.01 -1.93
N GLY A 360 17.39 0.72 -0.81
CA GLY A 360 16.66 0.29 0.38
C GLY A 360 15.18 -0.05 0.13
N LEU A 361 14.55 0.50 -0.91
CA LEU A 361 13.21 0.09 -1.36
C LEU A 361 13.24 -0.86 -2.56
N ALA A 362 14.12 -0.58 -3.53
CA ALA A 362 14.17 -1.32 -4.78
C ALA A 362 14.51 -2.80 -4.57
N ILE A 363 15.50 -3.10 -3.71
CA ILE A 363 15.95 -4.47 -3.46
C ILE A 363 14.85 -5.29 -2.76
N PRO A 364 14.25 -4.86 -1.62
CA PRO A 364 13.18 -5.63 -1.00
C PRO A 364 11.97 -5.85 -1.90
N LEU A 365 11.58 -4.83 -2.67
CA LEU A 365 10.44 -4.92 -3.58
C LEU A 365 10.69 -5.92 -4.71
N ALA A 366 11.85 -5.84 -5.37
CA ALA A 366 12.23 -6.76 -6.43
C ALA A 366 12.40 -8.19 -5.92
N PHE A 367 13.10 -8.37 -4.80
CA PHE A 367 13.29 -9.69 -4.21
C PHE A 367 11.96 -10.34 -3.83
N SER A 368 11.06 -9.57 -3.19
CA SER A 368 9.73 -10.07 -2.82
C SER A 368 8.88 -10.42 -4.03
N PHE A 369 9.00 -9.64 -5.12
CA PHE A 369 8.33 -9.97 -6.38
C PHE A 369 8.78 -11.35 -6.89
N PHE A 370 10.09 -11.60 -6.99
CA PHE A 370 10.60 -12.88 -7.49
C PHE A 370 10.29 -14.06 -6.54
N ASP A 371 10.48 -13.89 -5.24
CA ASP A 371 10.17 -14.92 -4.23
C ASP A 371 8.68 -15.31 -4.27
N LEU A 372 7.79 -14.32 -4.26
CA LEU A 372 6.35 -14.55 -4.32
C LEU A 372 5.91 -15.04 -5.70
N LEU A 373 6.54 -14.62 -6.79
CA LEU A 373 6.29 -15.14 -8.14
C LEU A 373 6.53 -16.65 -8.17
N ILE A 374 7.70 -17.10 -7.70
CA ILE A 374 8.05 -18.52 -7.65
C ILE A 374 7.04 -19.27 -6.76
N LYS A 375 6.76 -18.77 -5.55
CA LYS A 375 5.81 -19.40 -4.62
C LYS A 375 4.38 -19.46 -5.16
N SER A 376 3.95 -18.44 -5.90
CA SER A 376 2.59 -18.31 -6.44
C SER A 376 2.26 -19.37 -7.51
N THR A 377 3.28 -19.98 -8.12
CA THR A 377 3.10 -21.05 -9.11
C THR A 377 2.52 -22.32 -8.49
N ASP A 378 2.78 -22.57 -7.19
CA ASP A 378 2.17 -23.67 -6.46
C ASP A 378 0.71 -23.34 -6.14
N SER A 379 -0.20 -24.18 -6.62
CA SER A 379 -1.64 -23.96 -6.43
C SER A 379 -2.07 -24.10 -4.97
N ARG A 380 -1.25 -24.74 -4.13
CA ARG A 380 -1.49 -24.93 -2.70
C ARG A 380 -1.17 -23.68 -1.87
N ARG A 381 -0.50 -22.67 -2.46
CA ARG A 381 -0.07 -21.44 -1.78
C ARG A 381 -0.91 -20.24 -2.19
N GLU A 382 -2.13 -20.19 -1.68
CA GLU A 382 -3.09 -19.11 -2.02
C GLU A 382 -2.63 -17.76 -1.47
N THR A 383 -2.06 -17.72 -0.27
CA THR A 383 -1.54 -16.48 0.34
C THR A 383 -0.34 -15.92 -0.40
N ALA A 384 0.56 -16.77 -0.94
CA ALA A 384 1.65 -16.30 -1.79
C ALA A 384 1.17 -15.57 -3.06
N LYS A 385 0.05 -16.04 -3.67
CA LYS A 385 -0.56 -15.35 -4.82
C LYS A 385 -1.08 -13.97 -4.45
N VAL A 386 -1.72 -13.85 -3.29
CA VAL A 386 -2.17 -12.56 -2.74
C VAL A 386 -0.98 -11.65 -2.51
N GLY A 387 0.09 -12.17 -1.88
CA GLY A 387 1.33 -11.42 -1.67
C GLY A 387 1.90 -10.88 -2.97
N LEU A 388 1.94 -11.69 -4.04
CA LEU A 388 2.38 -11.24 -5.37
C LEU A 388 1.53 -10.06 -5.87
N SER A 389 0.20 -10.14 -5.73
CA SER A 389 -0.69 -9.03 -6.08
C SER A 389 -0.38 -7.78 -5.29
N ILE A 390 -0.15 -7.90 -3.97
CA ILE A 390 0.21 -6.77 -3.12
C ILE A 390 1.51 -6.12 -3.60
N VAL A 391 2.56 -6.89 -3.86
CA VAL A 391 3.85 -6.35 -4.36
C VAL A 391 3.66 -5.62 -5.68
N MET A 392 2.87 -6.15 -6.61
CA MET A 392 2.57 -5.47 -7.88
C MET A 392 1.78 -4.17 -7.67
N ILE A 393 0.81 -4.15 -6.75
CA ILE A 393 0.09 -2.92 -6.38
C ILE A 393 1.08 -1.91 -5.80
N LEU A 394 1.91 -2.29 -4.83
CA LEU A 394 2.92 -1.40 -4.24
C LEU A 394 3.81 -0.78 -5.34
N PHE A 395 4.30 -1.62 -6.27
CA PHE A 395 5.13 -1.17 -7.38
C PHE A 395 4.41 -0.15 -8.26
N LEU A 396 3.17 -0.41 -8.70
CA LEU A 396 2.44 0.55 -9.54
C LEU A 396 2.15 1.87 -8.79
N TYR A 397 1.85 1.79 -7.50
CA TYR A 397 1.59 2.98 -6.69
C TYR A 397 2.83 3.80 -6.37
N THR A 398 4.05 3.25 -6.45
CA THR A 398 5.29 4.05 -6.30
C THR A 398 5.44 5.19 -7.31
N PHE A 399 4.77 5.09 -8.47
CA PHE A 399 4.80 6.11 -9.52
C PHE A 399 3.77 7.23 -9.31
N GLY A 400 2.69 6.95 -8.56
CA GLY A 400 1.59 7.88 -8.33
C GLY A 400 1.62 8.54 -6.96
N GLU A 401 2.12 7.80 -5.97
CA GLU A 401 1.99 8.08 -4.54
C GLU A 401 3.32 7.98 -3.81
N ASN A 402 3.35 8.48 -2.57
CA ASN A 402 4.41 8.23 -1.61
C ASN A 402 3.98 7.07 -0.69
N LEU A 403 4.70 5.95 -0.75
CA LEU A 403 4.41 4.76 0.05
C LEU A 403 4.54 5.02 1.56
N GLU A 404 5.56 5.79 1.97
CA GLU A 404 5.87 6.05 3.38
C GLU A 404 4.66 6.59 4.14
N ILE A 405 4.06 7.66 3.59
CA ILE A 405 3.00 8.40 4.27
C ILE A 405 1.67 7.65 4.25
N LEU A 406 1.52 6.63 3.42
CA LEU A 406 0.27 5.87 3.24
C LEU A 406 0.30 4.48 3.88
N VAL A 407 1.44 4.04 4.43
CA VAL A 407 1.60 2.69 5.00
C VAL A 407 0.52 2.32 6.02
N TYR A 408 0.08 3.30 6.81
CA TYR A 408 -0.95 3.17 7.84
C TYR A 408 -2.34 2.80 7.29
N LEU A 409 -2.56 2.88 5.98
CA LEU A 409 -3.81 2.53 5.32
C LEU A 409 -3.78 1.15 4.68
N TYR A 410 -2.71 0.84 3.94
CA TYR A 410 -2.61 -0.40 3.15
C TYR A 410 -1.87 -1.53 3.87
N TRP A 411 -1.48 -1.33 5.14
CA TRP A 411 -0.83 -2.34 5.97
C TRP A 411 -1.53 -3.71 6.03
N PRO A 412 -2.87 -3.87 5.88
CA PRO A 412 -3.47 -5.21 5.83
C PRO A 412 -2.94 -6.03 4.65
N GLY A 413 -2.62 -5.38 3.54
CA GLY A 413 -1.96 -5.99 2.39
C GLY A 413 -0.52 -6.39 2.72
N LEU A 414 0.24 -5.54 3.40
CA LEU A 414 1.62 -5.86 3.82
C LEU A 414 1.67 -7.05 4.78
N LEU A 415 0.72 -7.14 5.71
CA LEU A 415 0.59 -8.27 6.61
C LEU A 415 0.29 -9.57 5.84
N ALA A 416 -0.67 -9.53 4.90
CA ALA A 416 -0.97 -10.67 4.03
C ALA A 416 0.23 -11.08 3.15
N MET A 417 0.98 -10.11 2.63
CA MET A 417 2.23 -10.32 1.90
C MET A 417 3.26 -11.03 2.78
N GLY A 418 3.42 -10.58 4.03
CA GLY A 418 4.31 -11.22 5.00
C GLY A 418 3.96 -12.68 5.29
N ILE A 419 2.68 -12.98 5.47
CA ILE A 419 2.19 -14.37 5.63
C ILE A 419 2.50 -15.19 4.37
N GLY A 420 2.28 -14.63 3.17
CA GLY A 420 2.64 -15.26 1.91
C GLY A 420 4.14 -15.55 1.76
N CYS A 421 5.00 -14.64 2.22
CA CYS A 421 6.46 -14.85 2.22
C CYS A 421 6.88 -15.99 3.16
N GLN A 422 6.11 -16.27 4.21
CA GLN A 422 6.36 -17.36 5.16
C GLN A 422 5.80 -18.70 4.73
N GLU A 423 5.00 -18.74 3.67
CA GLU A 423 4.30 -19.94 3.25
C GLU A 423 5.28 -21.00 2.70
N LYS A 424 5.52 -22.04 3.51
CA LYS A 424 6.38 -23.18 3.18
C LYS A 424 5.68 -24.11 2.17
N PRO A 425 6.43 -24.85 1.33
CA PRO A 425 5.88 -25.96 0.58
C PRO A 425 5.22 -26.93 1.56
N LYS A 426 3.96 -27.31 1.34
CA LYS A 426 3.41 -28.50 1.99
C LYS A 426 4.14 -29.70 1.42
N LEU A 427 5.18 -30.15 2.12
CA LEU A 427 5.74 -31.48 1.93
C LEU A 427 4.65 -32.45 2.36
N THR A 428 3.98 -33.05 1.37
CA THR A 428 3.17 -34.26 1.53
C THR A 428 4.07 -35.46 1.37
#